data_AF-A0A2G6J9J6-F1
#
_entry.id   AF-A0A2G6J9J6-F1
#
_cell.length_a   1.000
_cell.length_b   1.000
_cell.length_c   1.000
_cell.angle_alpha   90.00
_cell.angle_beta   90.00
_cell.angle_gamma   90.00
#
_symmetry.space_group_name_H-M   'P 1'
#
loop_
_entity.id
_entity.type
_entity.pdbx_description
1 polymer ?
#
loop_
_entity_poly.entity_id
_entity_poly.type
_entity_poly.pdbx_seq_one_letter_code
_entity_poly.pdbx_strand_id
1 'polypeptide(L)'
;MGGPVALPPLPDQAATAPLSELIEQLGRGVGAFDEGFARALAQALDDRAAHVRIPAVDRLGLEDVVATFYMDRRMRLVVTGNLPQVRGAVSVSWDERDFPALPVTLYREEIDAPYTFATLDFSVRGRRGVLVAPAPPLPQGQTVTVRARATIGERQEYRVVGLGLERSVPPDHLELS
;
A
#
# COMPACT_ATOMS: atom_id res chain seq x y z
N MET A 1 -15.58 0.39 -15.07
CA MET A 1 -14.37 1.23 -15.18
C MET A 1 -14.53 2.39 -14.22
N GLY A 2 -13.94 2.32 -13.03
CA GLY A 2 -13.89 3.46 -12.11
C GLY A 2 -12.92 4.51 -12.67
N GLY A 3 -13.26 5.79 -12.53
CA GLY A 3 -12.37 6.88 -12.93
C GLY A 3 -11.06 6.85 -12.12
N PRO A 4 -10.02 7.60 -12.56
CA PRO A 4 -8.78 7.69 -11.81
C PRO A 4 -9.05 8.25 -10.41
N VAL A 5 -8.58 7.54 -9.39
CA VAL A 5 -8.51 8.04 -8.03
C VAL A 5 -7.46 9.15 -8.01
N ALA A 6 -7.88 10.36 -7.67
CA ALA A 6 -6.97 11.49 -7.55
C ALA A 6 -7.11 12.08 -6.15
N LEU A 7 -5.98 12.32 -5.49
CA LEU A 7 -5.98 13.10 -4.25
C LEU A 7 -6.59 14.50 -4.52
N PRO A 8 -7.31 15.09 -3.56
CA PRO A 8 -7.84 16.46 -3.68
C PRO A 8 -6.69 17.44 -3.98
N PRO A 9 -6.88 18.55 -4.70
CA PRO A 9 -5.79 19.50 -4.96
C PRO A 9 -5.05 19.88 -3.66
N LEU A 10 -3.73 20.08 -3.74
CA LEU A 10 -2.95 20.49 -2.57
C LEU A 10 -3.52 21.80 -2.03
N PRO A 11 -3.73 21.91 -0.72
CA PRO A 11 -4.32 23.10 -0.13
C PRO A 11 -3.33 24.28 -0.19
N ASP A 12 -3.84 25.51 -0.27
CA ASP A 12 -3.00 26.72 -0.27
C ASP A 12 -2.23 26.91 1.05
N GLN A 13 -2.72 26.30 2.13
CA GLN A 13 -2.10 26.23 3.45
C GLN A 13 -2.13 24.78 3.93
N ALA A 14 -1.23 24.38 4.83
CA ALA A 14 -1.23 23.02 5.38
C ALA A 14 -2.62 22.67 5.94
N ALA A 15 -3.19 21.56 5.48
CA ALA A 15 -4.51 21.09 5.91
C ALA A 15 -4.37 19.75 6.62
N THR A 16 -5.04 19.61 7.76
CA THR A 16 -5.08 18.36 8.52
C THR A 16 -6.48 17.78 8.47
N ALA A 17 -6.58 16.50 8.12
CA ALA A 17 -7.82 15.75 8.11
C ALA A 17 -7.60 14.35 8.72
N PRO A 18 -8.65 13.67 9.19
CA PRO A 18 -8.56 12.27 9.56
C PRO A 18 -8.14 11.40 8.37
N LEU A 19 -7.37 10.34 8.63
CA LEU A 19 -6.98 9.38 7.59
C LEU A 19 -8.22 8.74 6.91
N SER A 20 -9.30 8.53 7.65
CA SER A 20 -10.55 8.00 7.08
C SER A 20 -11.11 8.94 6.00
N GLU A 21 -11.05 10.26 6.22
CA GLU A 21 -11.53 11.23 5.24
C GLU A 21 -10.67 11.24 3.97
N LEU A 22 -9.35 11.13 4.11
CA LEU A 22 -8.44 11.02 2.97
C LEU A 22 -8.73 9.76 2.14
N ILE A 23 -8.91 8.61 2.80
CA ILE A 23 -9.25 7.34 2.15
C ILE A 23 -10.62 7.41 1.48
N GLU A 24 -11.62 8.01 2.13
CA GLU A 24 -12.97 8.18 1.56
C GLU A 24 -12.93 9.08 0.32
N GLN A 25 -12.18 10.18 0.36
CA GLN A 25 -12.02 11.07 -0.78
C GLN A 25 -11.37 10.35 -1.96
N LEU A 26 -10.35 9.52 -1.70
CA LEU A 26 -9.72 8.66 -2.71
C LEU A 26 -10.67 7.56 -3.22
N GLY A 27 -11.54 7.04 -2.35
CA GLY A 27 -12.54 6.04 -2.69
C GLY A 27 -13.76 6.58 -3.44
N ARG A 28 -13.90 7.91 -3.59
CA ARG A 28 -15.07 8.50 -4.27
C ARG A 28 -15.14 8.02 -5.72
N GLY A 29 -16.28 7.42 -6.07
CA GLY A 29 -16.54 6.89 -7.42
C GLY A 29 -15.99 5.48 -7.65
N VAL A 30 -15.40 4.85 -6.64
CA VAL A 30 -15.01 3.44 -6.67
C VAL A 30 -16.16 2.59 -6.11
N GLY A 31 -16.66 1.64 -6.91
CA GLY A 31 -17.80 0.79 -6.52
C GLY A 31 -17.49 -0.25 -5.44
N ALA A 32 -16.22 -0.63 -5.28
CA ALA A 32 -15.75 -1.55 -4.26
C ALA A 32 -14.27 -1.28 -3.93
N PHE A 33 -13.85 -1.49 -2.69
CA PHE A 33 -12.44 -1.45 -2.30
C PHE A 33 -11.72 -2.73 -2.75
N ASP A 34 -11.58 -2.87 -4.06
CA ASP A 34 -11.00 -4.01 -4.76
C ASP A 34 -9.53 -3.77 -5.16
N GLU A 35 -8.97 -4.68 -5.98
CA GLU A 35 -7.62 -4.58 -6.53
C GLU A 35 -7.35 -3.23 -7.24
N GLY A 36 -8.37 -2.69 -7.91
CA GLY A 36 -8.29 -1.41 -8.60
C GLY A 36 -8.11 -0.27 -7.61
N PHE A 37 -8.85 -0.30 -6.51
CA PHE A 37 -8.71 0.69 -5.44
C PHE A 37 -7.34 0.61 -4.76
N ALA A 38 -6.88 -0.59 -4.40
CA ALA A 38 -5.59 -0.77 -3.71
C ALA A 38 -4.42 -0.19 -4.52
N ARG A 39 -4.43 -0.40 -5.85
CA ARG A 39 -3.45 0.18 -6.75
C ARG A 39 -3.57 1.70 -6.80
N ALA A 40 -4.78 2.20 -6.97
CA ALA A 40 -5.00 3.63 -7.13
C ALA A 40 -4.70 4.41 -5.83
N LEU A 41 -4.97 3.81 -4.67
CA LEU A 41 -4.57 4.31 -3.35
C LEU A 41 -3.04 4.38 -3.20
N ALA A 42 -2.32 3.29 -3.51
CA ALA A 42 -0.85 3.28 -3.48
C ALA A 42 -0.29 4.37 -4.38
N GLN A 43 -0.73 4.42 -5.65
CA GLN A 43 -0.26 5.40 -6.61
C GLN A 43 -0.51 6.83 -6.15
N ALA A 44 -1.75 7.14 -5.76
CA ALA A 44 -2.12 8.51 -5.40
C ALA A 44 -1.34 9.01 -4.18
N LEU A 45 -1.08 8.15 -3.19
CA LEU A 45 -0.29 8.49 -2.03
C LEU A 45 1.21 8.58 -2.33
N ASP A 46 1.74 7.70 -3.18
CA ASP A 46 3.14 7.70 -3.59
C ASP A 46 3.48 8.94 -4.44
N ASP A 47 2.62 9.29 -5.40
CA ASP A 47 2.72 10.50 -6.23
C ASP A 47 2.78 11.79 -5.41
N ARG A 48 2.27 11.75 -4.18
CA ARG A 48 2.24 12.89 -3.27
C ARG A 48 2.97 12.63 -1.96
N ALA A 49 3.84 11.63 -1.92
CA ALA A 49 4.51 11.23 -0.70
C ALA A 49 5.28 12.39 -0.04
N ALA A 50 5.89 13.25 -0.85
CA ALA A 50 6.59 14.46 -0.41
C ALA A 50 5.68 15.51 0.25
N HIS A 51 4.36 15.37 0.16
CA HIS A 51 3.37 16.32 0.68
C HIS A 51 2.51 15.75 1.80
N VAL A 52 2.68 14.47 2.15
CA VAL A 52 1.85 13.80 3.16
C VAL A 52 2.66 13.53 4.42
N ARG A 53 2.12 13.91 5.57
CA ARG A 53 2.64 13.53 6.89
C ARG A 53 1.59 12.91 7.77
N ILE A 54 2.04 11.99 8.60
CA ILE A 54 1.25 11.41 9.67
C ILE A 54 1.96 11.81 10.96
N PRO A 55 1.50 12.85 11.69
CA PRO A 55 2.20 13.37 12.87
C PRO A 55 2.46 12.31 13.96
N ALA A 56 1.65 11.26 14.01
CA ALA A 56 1.90 10.12 14.90
C ALA A 56 3.17 9.33 14.51
N VAL A 57 3.48 9.21 13.22
CA VAL A 57 4.69 8.58 12.68
C VAL A 57 5.89 9.49 12.88
N ASP A 58 5.78 10.79 12.57
CA ASP A 58 6.90 11.72 12.69
C ASP A 58 7.43 11.81 14.12
N ARG A 59 6.53 11.76 15.12
CA ARG A 59 6.90 11.74 16.55
C ARG A 59 7.72 10.52 16.97
N LEU A 60 7.72 9.45 16.18
CA LEU A 60 8.54 8.26 16.45
C LEU A 60 10.01 8.47 16.05
N GLY A 61 10.31 9.47 15.21
CA GLY A 61 11.67 9.74 14.74
C GLY A 61 12.27 8.59 13.92
N LEU A 62 11.44 7.96 13.09
CA LEU A 62 11.85 6.86 12.21
C LEU A 62 12.48 7.39 10.91
N GLU A 63 13.50 6.68 10.43
CA GLU A 63 14.11 6.83 9.10
C GLU A 63 13.63 5.71 8.17
N ASP A 64 13.80 5.88 6.85
CA ASP A 64 13.42 4.90 5.81
C ASP A 64 11.99 4.36 5.96
N VAL A 65 11.05 5.28 6.17
CA VAL A 65 9.67 4.94 6.55
C VAL A 65 8.89 4.37 5.37
N VAL A 66 8.31 3.19 5.56
CA VAL A 66 7.36 2.55 4.64
C VAL A 66 5.99 2.46 5.31
N ALA A 67 5.00 3.16 4.74
CA ALA A 67 3.62 3.16 5.18
C ALA A 67 2.80 2.20 4.30
N THR A 68 2.45 1.04 4.84
CA THR A 68 1.76 -0.04 4.11
C THR A 68 0.30 -0.17 4.55
N PHE A 69 -0.64 -0.02 3.61
CA PHE A 69 -2.04 -0.36 3.84
C PHE A 69 -2.29 -1.84 3.55
N TYR A 70 -2.58 -2.61 4.59
CA TYR A 70 -3.04 -3.98 4.52
C TYR A 70 -4.54 -3.95 4.29
N MET A 71 -5.00 -4.56 3.19
CA MET A 71 -6.40 -4.54 2.77
C MET A 71 -6.93 -5.98 2.77
N ASP A 72 -7.61 -6.37 3.86
CA ASP A 72 -8.18 -7.72 4.02
C ASP A 72 -9.54 -7.66 4.73
N ARG A 73 -10.61 -7.45 3.96
CA ARG A 73 -11.99 -7.13 4.42
C ARG A 73 -12.12 -5.85 5.26
N ARG A 74 -11.08 -5.49 5.99
CA ARG A 74 -10.85 -4.27 6.74
C ARG A 74 -9.47 -3.74 6.39
N MET A 75 -9.28 -2.43 6.55
CA MET A 75 -8.01 -1.80 6.29
C MET A 75 -7.15 -1.74 7.57
N ARG A 76 -5.84 -1.83 7.42
CA ARG A 76 -4.88 -1.56 8.50
C ARG A 76 -3.70 -0.82 7.91
N LEU A 77 -3.30 0.26 8.55
CA LEU A 77 -2.05 0.94 8.24
C LEU A 77 -0.95 0.33 9.10
N VAL A 78 0.11 -0.20 8.49
CA VAL A 78 1.33 -0.62 9.18
C VAL A 78 2.46 0.25 8.68
N VAL A 79 3.09 0.97 9.59
CA VAL A 79 4.25 1.80 9.31
C VAL A 79 5.47 1.10 9.87
N THR A 80 6.46 0.88 9.02
CA THR A 80 7.75 0.32 9.40
C THR A 80 8.85 1.31 9.06
N GLY A 81 9.80 1.51 9.96
CA GLY A 81 10.98 2.33 9.71
C GLY A 81 12.12 1.96 10.64
N ASN A 82 13.29 2.53 10.39
CA ASN A 82 14.48 2.34 11.20
C ASN A 82 14.52 3.38 12.31
N LEU A 83 14.75 2.96 13.55
CA LEU A 83 14.96 3.91 14.65
C LEU A 83 16.48 4.13 14.80
N PRO A 84 17.02 5.35 14.58
CA PRO A 84 18.48 5.56 14.45
C PRO A 84 19.29 5.11 15.68
N GLN A 85 18.65 5.10 16.85
CA GLN A 85 19.27 4.77 18.12
C GLN A 85 19.33 3.25 18.40
N VAL A 86 18.66 2.42 17.61
CA VAL A 86 18.67 0.95 17.75
C VAL A 86 18.95 0.29 16.40
N ARG A 87 19.69 -0.82 16.42
CA ARG A 87 19.95 -1.61 15.22
C ARG A 87 18.74 -2.50 14.89
N GLY A 88 17.64 -1.89 14.45
CA GLY A 88 16.45 -2.62 14.07
C GLY A 88 15.34 -1.77 13.48
N ALA A 89 14.45 -2.45 12.75
CA ALA A 89 13.21 -1.87 12.27
C ALA A 89 12.14 -1.90 13.37
N VAL A 90 11.37 -0.82 13.48
CA VAL A 90 10.22 -0.70 14.35
C VAL A 90 8.97 -0.67 13.47
N SER A 91 7.93 -1.38 13.89
CA SER A 91 6.63 -1.36 13.23
C SER A 91 5.54 -0.89 14.18
N VAL A 92 4.71 0.04 13.71
CA VAL A 92 3.50 0.50 14.40
C VAL A 92 2.31 0.29 13.48
N SER A 93 1.16 -0.08 14.06
CA SER A 93 -0.04 -0.37 13.29
C SER A 93 -1.28 0.30 13.86
N TRP A 94 -2.14 0.76 12.96
CA TRP A 94 -3.48 1.27 13.24
C TRP A 94 -4.50 0.47 12.45
N ASP A 95 -5.54 -0.01 13.12
CA ASP A 95 -6.66 -0.67 12.45
C ASP A 95 -7.62 0.38 11.89
N GLU A 96 -8.47 0.01 10.93
CA GLU A 96 -9.45 0.89 10.28
C GLU A 96 -10.30 1.73 11.26
N ARG A 97 -10.63 1.16 12.43
CA ARG A 97 -11.39 1.86 13.48
C ARG A 97 -10.64 3.06 14.09
N ASP A 98 -9.33 3.08 13.98
CA ASP A 98 -8.46 4.13 14.53
C ASP A 98 -8.29 5.28 13.53
N PHE A 99 -8.62 5.09 12.24
CA PHE A 99 -8.42 6.05 11.17
C PHE A 99 -9.15 7.40 11.36
N PRO A 100 -10.37 7.45 11.95
CA PRO A 100 -11.01 8.73 12.26
C PRO A 100 -10.26 9.57 13.30
N ALA A 101 -9.40 8.94 14.11
CA ALA A 101 -8.60 9.61 15.13
C ALA A 101 -7.13 9.81 14.72
N LEU A 102 -6.72 9.27 13.56
CA LEU A 102 -5.35 9.38 13.05
C LEU A 102 -5.25 10.57 12.10
N PRO A 103 -4.63 11.70 12.52
CA PRO A 103 -4.50 12.87 11.66
C PRO A 103 -3.48 12.62 10.54
N VAL A 104 -3.80 13.15 9.37
CA VAL A 104 -2.91 13.26 8.21
C VAL A 104 -2.83 14.72 7.82
N THR A 105 -1.63 15.24 7.65
CA THR A 105 -1.40 16.61 7.22
C THR A 105 -0.91 16.61 5.78
N LEU A 106 -1.59 17.39 4.94
CA LEU A 106 -1.22 17.67 3.56
C LEU A 106 -0.54 19.03 3.48
N TYR A 107 0.67 19.05 2.93
CA TYR A 107 1.46 20.25 2.71
C TYR A 107 1.48 20.63 1.24
N ARG A 108 1.62 21.92 0.96
CA ARG A 108 1.84 22.41 -0.41
C ARG A 108 3.28 22.20 -0.86
N GLU A 109 4.21 22.52 0.02
CA GLU A 109 5.64 22.37 -0.25
C GLU A 109 6.05 20.90 -0.09
N GLU A 110 7.06 20.50 -0.85
CA GLU A 110 7.67 19.19 -0.68
C GLU A 110 8.46 19.18 0.63
N ILE A 111 8.42 18.03 1.30
CA ILE A 111 9.09 17.82 2.58
C ILE A 111 10.18 16.78 2.38
N ASP A 112 11.33 17.03 2.99
CA ASP A 112 12.48 16.12 2.97
C ASP A 112 12.13 14.74 3.56
N ALA A 113 12.72 13.67 3.04
CA ALA A 113 12.46 12.28 3.47
C ALA A 113 10.95 11.91 3.45
N PRO A 114 10.34 11.80 2.26
CA PRO A 114 8.98 11.28 2.11
C PRO A 114 8.87 9.84 2.59
N TYR A 115 7.66 9.44 3.00
CA TYR A 115 7.38 8.02 3.24
C TYR A 115 7.30 7.28 1.91
N THR A 116 7.68 6.00 1.88
CA THR A 116 7.26 5.11 0.80
C THR A 116 5.86 4.60 1.10
N PHE A 117 4.89 4.84 0.22
CA PHE A 117 3.55 4.29 0.39
C PHE A 117 3.39 2.98 -0.36
N ALA A 118 2.76 2.01 0.30
CA ALA A 118 2.52 0.69 -0.25
C ALA A 118 1.11 0.19 0.08
N THR A 119 0.57 -0.71 -0.74
CA THR A 119 -0.59 -1.52 -0.40
C THR A 119 -0.26 -3.01 -0.44
N LEU A 120 -0.89 -3.77 0.45
CA LEU A 120 -0.96 -5.23 0.43
C LEU A 120 -2.43 -5.63 0.34
N ASP A 121 -2.86 -5.95 -0.86
CA ASP A 121 -4.22 -6.35 -1.17
C ASP A 121 -4.38 -7.87 -1.05
N PHE A 122 -5.25 -8.28 -0.13
CA PHE A 122 -5.59 -9.67 0.14
C PHE A 122 -6.92 -10.09 -0.48
N SER A 123 -7.60 -9.23 -1.24
CA SER A 123 -8.82 -9.59 -1.99
C SER A 123 -8.58 -10.73 -2.99
N VAL A 124 -7.35 -10.82 -3.52
CA VAL A 124 -6.87 -11.89 -4.40
C VAL A 124 -6.44 -13.16 -3.68
N ARG A 125 -6.42 -13.16 -2.34
CA ARG A 125 -5.90 -14.29 -1.57
C ARG A 125 -6.71 -15.55 -1.86
N GLY A 126 -6.02 -16.65 -2.15
CA GLY A 126 -6.62 -17.94 -2.45
C GLY A 126 -6.97 -18.13 -3.93
N ARG A 127 -6.91 -17.09 -4.77
CA ARG A 127 -7.03 -17.24 -6.22
C ARG A 127 -5.93 -18.15 -6.74
N ARG A 128 -6.28 -19.04 -7.65
CA ARG A 128 -5.31 -19.89 -8.34
C ARG A 128 -4.82 -19.16 -9.59
N GLY A 129 -3.59 -19.43 -9.97
CA GLY A 129 -3.03 -18.96 -11.23
C GLY A 129 -1.95 -19.89 -11.73
N VAL A 130 -1.49 -19.64 -12.95
CA VAL A 130 -0.41 -20.38 -13.59
C VAL A 130 0.72 -19.40 -13.90
N LEU A 131 1.95 -19.78 -13.56
CA LEU A 131 3.12 -19.01 -13.94
C LEU A 131 3.32 -19.09 -15.45
N VAL A 132 3.26 -17.96 -16.16
CA VAL A 132 3.54 -17.89 -17.60
C VAL A 132 5.01 -17.61 -17.89
N ALA A 133 5.77 -17.22 -16.87
CA ALA A 133 7.22 -17.10 -16.88
C ALA A 133 7.81 -17.73 -15.60
N PRO A 134 9.05 -18.27 -15.63
CA PRO A 134 9.64 -18.93 -14.47
C PRO A 134 9.91 -17.94 -13.32
N ALA A 135 9.75 -18.41 -12.07
CA ALA A 135 10.09 -17.68 -10.85
C ALA A 135 10.89 -18.61 -9.91
N PRO A 136 12.21 -18.77 -10.15
CA PRO A 136 12.99 -19.83 -9.54
C PRO A 136 12.82 -19.95 -8.01
N PRO A 137 12.61 -21.18 -7.49
CA PRO A 137 12.69 -22.47 -8.19
C PRO A 137 11.37 -22.92 -8.83
N LEU A 138 10.36 -22.06 -8.93
CA LEU A 138 9.08 -22.40 -9.55
C LEU A 138 9.21 -22.34 -11.08
N PRO A 139 8.96 -23.44 -11.81
CA PRO A 139 9.03 -23.44 -13.26
C PRO A 139 7.82 -22.74 -13.88
N GLN A 140 7.95 -22.34 -15.15
CA GLN A 140 6.81 -21.95 -15.98
C GLN A 140 5.79 -23.10 -16.07
N GLY A 141 4.50 -22.77 -16.13
CA GLY A 141 3.39 -23.73 -16.11
C GLY A 141 3.00 -24.20 -14.71
N GLN A 142 3.76 -23.83 -13.67
CA GLN A 142 3.43 -24.19 -12.30
C GLN A 142 2.13 -23.50 -11.85
N THR A 143 1.18 -24.29 -11.35
CA THR A 143 0.02 -23.76 -10.63
C THR A 143 0.46 -23.21 -9.27
N VAL A 144 0.05 -21.98 -8.97
CA VAL A 144 0.33 -21.29 -7.73
C VAL A 144 -0.96 -20.78 -7.10
N THR A 145 -0.91 -20.48 -5.80
CA THR A 145 -1.99 -19.83 -5.07
C THR A 145 -1.54 -18.44 -4.65
N VAL A 146 -2.35 -17.42 -4.97
CA VAL A 146 -2.04 -16.05 -4.59
C VAL A 146 -2.25 -15.85 -3.09
N ARG A 147 -1.30 -15.19 -2.44
CA ARG A 147 -1.36 -14.79 -1.02
C ARG A 147 -1.78 -13.34 -0.87
N ALA A 148 -1.21 -12.46 -1.70
CA ALA A 148 -1.49 -11.03 -1.71
C ALA A 148 -1.00 -10.42 -3.03
N ARG A 149 -1.46 -9.22 -3.32
CA ARG A 149 -0.87 -8.33 -4.32
C ARG A 149 -0.25 -7.14 -3.59
N ALA A 150 1.03 -6.89 -3.85
CA ALA A 150 1.74 -5.72 -3.36
C ALA A 150 1.77 -4.64 -4.44
N THR A 151 1.55 -3.39 -4.04
CA THR A 151 1.72 -2.21 -4.91
C THR A 151 2.56 -1.16 -4.18
N ILE A 152 3.56 -0.61 -4.87
CA ILE A 152 4.43 0.48 -4.38
C ILE A 152 4.61 1.46 -5.55
N GLY A 153 3.98 2.63 -5.46
CA GLY A 153 3.81 3.50 -6.63
C GLY A 153 3.27 2.71 -7.83
N GLU A 154 3.97 2.78 -8.96
CA GLU A 154 3.60 2.07 -10.19
C GLU A 154 3.95 0.57 -10.16
N ARG A 155 4.88 0.15 -9.28
CA ARG A 155 5.38 -1.22 -9.21
C ARG A 155 4.37 -2.13 -8.54
N GLN A 156 4.13 -3.29 -9.14
CA GLN A 156 3.17 -4.27 -8.66
C GLN A 156 3.79 -5.66 -8.66
N GLU A 157 3.44 -6.48 -7.67
CA GLU A 157 3.88 -7.87 -7.56
C GLU A 157 2.80 -8.72 -6.90
N TYR A 158 2.66 -9.96 -7.33
CA TYR A 158 1.90 -10.97 -6.61
C TYR A 158 2.82 -11.77 -5.71
N ARG A 159 2.44 -11.91 -4.44
CA ARG A 159 2.98 -12.95 -3.58
C ARG A 159 2.23 -14.24 -3.84
N VAL A 160 2.92 -15.26 -4.31
CA VAL A 160 2.34 -16.55 -4.69
C VAL A 160 3.00 -17.69 -3.93
N VAL A 161 2.25 -18.76 -3.70
CA VAL A 161 2.75 -20.01 -3.12
C VAL A 161 2.60 -21.14 -4.14
N GLY A 162 3.70 -21.79 -4.47
CA GLY A 162 3.77 -22.98 -5.31
C GLY A 162 4.73 -23.99 -4.71
N LEU A 163 4.37 -25.27 -4.70
CA LEU A 163 5.23 -26.34 -4.14
C LEU A 163 5.69 -26.07 -2.69
N GLY A 164 4.88 -25.36 -1.89
CA GLY A 164 5.23 -24.97 -0.51
C GLY A 164 6.19 -23.79 -0.38
N LEU A 165 6.56 -23.14 -1.48
CA LEU A 165 7.48 -22.01 -1.52
C LEU A 165 6.75 -20.70 -1.84
N GLU A 166 7.06 -19.64 -1.10
CA GLU A 166 6.55 -18.29 -1.38
C GLU A 166 7.49 -17.52 -2.32
N ARG A 167 6.93 -16.85 -3.32
CA ARG A 167 7.66 -16.00 -4.27
C ARG A 167 6.88 -14.72 -4.57
N SER A 168 7.61 -13.63 -4.78
CA SER A 168 7.07 -12.45 -5.47
C SER A 168 7.24 -12.63 -6.97
N VAL A 169 6.19 -12.37 -7.73
CA VAL A 169 6.20 -12.41 -9.20
C VAL A 169 5.54 -11.16 -9.78
N PRO A 170 6.06 -10.60 -10.87
CA PRO A 170 5.39 -9.53 -11.61
C PRO A 170 4.00 -9.95 -12.14
N PRO A 171 3.05 -9.01 -12.37
CA PRO A 171 1.73 -9.33 -12.89
C PRO A 171 1.73 -10.05 -14.24
N ASP A 172 2.66 -9.72 -15.12
CA ASP A 172 2.84 -10.33 -16.45
C ASP A 172 3.43 -11.74 -16.39
N HIS A 173 3.93 -12.18 -15.22
CA HIS A 173 4.41 -13.54 -14.99
C HIS A 173 3.30 -14.50 -14.50
N LEU A 174 2.10 -14.00 -14.25
CA LEU A 174 1.01 -14.76 -13.63
C LEU A 174 -0.31 -14.61 -14.40
N GLU A 175 -0.83 -15.72 -14.89
CA GLU A 175 -2.19 -15.78 -15.43
C GLU A 175 -3.15 -16.28 -14.34
N LEU A 176 -4.09 -15.42 -13.92
CA LEU A 176 -5.07 -15.75 -12.89
C LEU A 176 -6.28 -16.49 -13.49
N SER A 177 -6.72 -17.53 -12.79
CA SER A 177 -7.94 -18.28 -13.10
C SER A 177 -9.20 -17.61 -12.54
#